data_AF-A0A962ZWE0-F1
#
_entry.id   AF-A0A962ZWE0-F1
#
_cell.length_a   1.000
_cell.length_b   1.000
_cell.length_c   1.000
_cell.angle_alpha   90.00
_cell.angle_beta   90.00
_cell.angle_gamma   90.00
#
_symmetry.space_group_name_H-M   'P 1'
#
loop_
_entity.id
_entity.type
_entity.pdbx_description
1 polymer ?
#
loop_
_entity_poly.entity_id
_entity_poly.type
_entity_poly.pdbx_seq_one_letter_code
_entity_poly.pdbx_strand_id
1 'polypeptide(L)' 'AMLAYGMKDRAIRPENAIADFRALYPGAPINTFDDASHFCQEDIPHILVPLIHQFIQMHP' A
#
# COMPACT_ATOMS: atom_id res chain seq x y z
N ALA A 1 8.39 6.09 5.23
CA ALA A 1 7.82 4.84 4.65
C ALA A 1 6.38 5.10 4.20
N MET A 2 5.84 4.27 3.31
CA MET A 2 4.44 4.31 2.88
C MET A 2 3.97 2.89 2.57
N LEU A 3 2.73 2.55 2.92
CA LEU A 3 2.08 1.30 2.52
C LEU A 3 1.02 1.58 1.45
N ALA A 4 0.99 0.74 0.42
CA ALA A 4 -0.09 0.64 -0.56
C ALA A 4 -0.56 -0.83 -0.55
N TYR A 5 -1.83 -1.09 -0.26
CA TYR A 5 -2.32 -2.44 0.02
C TYR A 5 -3.70 -2.73 -0.57
N GLY A 6 -3.85 -3.86 -1.25
CA GLY A 6 -5.12 -4.31 -1.82
C GLY A 6 -5.96 -5.10 -0.81
N MET A 7 -7.20 -4.69 -0.57
CA MET A 7 -8.05 -5.32 0.45
C MET A 7 -8.62 -6.68 0.04
N LYS A 8 -8.46 -7.07 -1.24
CA LYS A 8 -8.80 -8.41 -1.74
C LYS A 8 -7.61 -9.38 -1.66
N ASP A 9 -6.52 -9.04 -0.97
CA ASP A 9 -5.38 -9.94 -0.77
C ASP A 9 -5.83 -11.24 -0.07
N ARG A 10 -5.46 -12.37 -0.68
CA ARG A 10 -5.72 -13.72 -0.16
C ARG A 10 -4.45 -14.47 0.23
N ALA A 11 -3.28 -13.92 -0.08
CA ALA A 11 -1.99 -14.44 0.33
C ALA A 11 -1.63 -13.97 1.74
N ILE A 12 -1.94 -12.71 2.06
CA ILE A 12 -1.72 -12.12 3.37
C ILE A 12 -3.03 -11.47 3.84
N ARG A 13 -3.38 -11.68 5.12
CA ARG A 13 -4.57 -11.05 5.71
C ARG A 13 -4.31 -9.54 5.85
N PRO A 14 -5.16 -8.65 5.29
CA PRO A 14 -4.94 -7.21 5.32
C PRO A 14 -4.71 -6.66 6.72
N GLU A 15 -5.47 -7.13 7.71
CA GLU A 15 -5.37 -6.71 9.10
C GLU A 15 -3.99 -6.97 9.70
N ASN A 16 -3.32 -8.06 9.32
CA ASN A 16 -1.99 -8.40 9.83
C ASN A 16 -0.94 -7.48 9.18
N ALA A 17 -0.95 -7.37 7.85
CA ALA A 17 0.00 -6.52 7.14
C ALA A 17 -0.09 -5.04 7.57
N ILE A 18 -1.31 -4.53 7.73
CA ILE A 18 -1.56 -3.15 8.17
C ILE A 18 -1.13 -2.96 9.63
N ALA A 19 -1.43 -3.92 10.52
CA ALA A 19 -1.03 -3.82 11.93
C ALA A 19 0.50 -3.83 12.08
N ASP A 20 1.18 -4.75 11.41
CA ASP A 20 2.64 -4.86 11.44
C ASP A 20 3.30 -3.60 10.88
N PHE A 21 2.80 -3.08 9.75
CA PHE A 21 3.31 -1.84 9.18
C PHE A 21 3.11 -0.64 10.11
N ARG A 22 1.94 -0.50 10.75
CA ARG A 22 1.68 0.57 11.73
C ARG A 22 2.62 0.49 12.93
N ALA A 23 2.94 -0.72 13.40
CA ALA A 23 3.85 -0.92 14.51
C ALA A 23 5.29 -0.49 14.15
N LEU A 24 5.74 -0.80 12.94
CA LEU A 24 7.09 -0.45 12.46
C LEU A 24 7.23 1.01 12.06
N TYR A 25 6.20 1.61 11.46
CA TYR A 25 6.21 2.98 10.96
C TYR A 25 5.04 3.80 11.49
N PRO A 26 5.04 4.16 12.79
CA PRO A 26 3.97 4.96 13.37
C PRO A 26 3.76 6.27 12.61
N GLY A 27 2.52 6.56 12.24
CA GLY A 27 2.14 7.79 11.52
C GLY A 27 2.46 7.81 10.03
N ALA A 28 3.09 6.76 9.48
CA ALA A 28 3.30 6.65 8.03
C ALA A 28 1.97 6.45 7.27
N PRO A 29 1.83 6.97 6.04
CA PRO A 29 0.62 6.83 5.25
C PRO A 29 0.35 5.37 4.86
N ILE A 30 -0.92 4.97 4.94
CA ILE A 30 -1.43 3.66 4.54
C ILE A 30 -2.56 3.90 3.54
N ASN A 31 -2.33 3.50 2.30
CA ASN A 31 -3.27 3.62 1.20
C ASN A 31 -3.88 2.24 0.93
N THR A 32 -5.17 2.09 1.20
CA THR A 32 -5.90 0.83 0.99
C THR A 32 -6.79 0.92 -0.24
N PHE A 33 -6.86 -0.18 -1.00
CA PHE A 33 -7.62 -0.24 -2.24
C PHE A 33 -8.60 -1.41 -2.21
N ASP A 34 -9.89 -1.10 -2.19
CA ASP A 34 -10.94 -2.12 -2.12
C ASP A 34 -10.99 -3.01 -3.37
N ASP A 35 -10.54 -2.49 -4.51
CA ASP A 35 -10.57 -3.21 -5.78
C ASP A 35 -9.31 -3.99 -6.14
N ALA A 36 -8.23 -3.85 -5.37
CA ALA A 36 -6.97 -4.54 -5.63
C ALA A 36 -6.76 -5.76 -4.72
N SER A 37 -6.04 -6.74 -5.23
CA SER A 37 -5.61 -7.96 -4.53
C SER A 37 -4.14 -7.87 -4.10
N HIS A 38 -3.46 -9.02 -3.96
CA HIS A 38 -2.05 -9.09 -3.57
C HIS A 38 -1.13 -8.36 -4.56
N PHE A 39 -1.43 -8.43 -5.86
CA PHE A 39 -0.61 -7.84 -6.91
C PHE A 39 -1.15 -6.46 -7.34
N CYS A 40 -1.04 -5.47 -6.45
CA CYS A 40 -1.50 -4.11 -6.72
C CYS A 40 -0.90 -3.48 -8.00
N GLN A 41 0.31 -3.90 -8.38
CA GLN A 41 0.96 -3.44 -9.61
C GLN A 41 0.28 -3.94 -10.90
N GLU A 42 -0.46 -5.06 -10.82
CA GLU A 42 -1.23 -5.60 -11.94
C GLU A 42 -2.67 -5.07 -11.91
N ASP A 43 -3.27 -4.99 -10.71
CA ASP A 43 -4.68 -4.61 -10.54
C ASP A 43 -4.93 -3.10 -10.73
N ILE A 44 -4.05 -2.24 -10.18
CA ILE A 44 -4.23 -0.77 -10.16
C ILE A 44 -2.96 0.01 -10.57
N PRO A 45 -2.25 -0.35 -11.65
CA PRO A 45 -0.99 0.31 -12.04
C PRO A 45 -1.15 1.82 -12.23
N HIS A 46 -2.30 2.25 -12.76
CA HIS A 46 -2.64 3.64 -13.02
C HIS A 46 -2.78 4.49 -11.76
N ILE A 47 -2.96 3.87 -10.58
CA ILE A 47 -2.98 4.55 -9.28
C ILE A 47 -1.63 4.36 -8.57
N LEU A 48 -1.11 3.13 -8.57
CA LEU A 48 0.09 2.77 -7.81
C LEU A 48 1.34 3.50 -8.31
N VAL A 49 1.53 3.63 -9.64
CA VAL A 49 2.71 4.27 -10.21
C VAL A 49 2.78 5.77 -9.85
N PRO A 50 1.73 6.59 -10.07
CA PRO A 50 1.74 7.99 -9.63
C PRO A 50 1.98 8.14 -8.11
N LEU A 51 1.39 7.27 -7.29
CA LEU A 51 1.55 7.30 -5.84
C LEU A 51 3.02 7.09 -5.42
N ILE A 52 3.72 6.15 -6.06
CA ILE A 52 5.15 5.92 -5.83
C ILE A 52 5.97 7.14 -6.27
N HIS A 53 5.68 7.73 -7.44
CA HIS A 53 6.37 8.95 -7.90
C HIS A 53 6.20 10.11 -6.92
N GLN A 54 4.98 10.33 -6.43
CA GLN A 54 4.70 11.36 -5.43
C GLN A 54 5.51 11.11 -4.14
N PHE A 55 5.54 9.86 -3.65
CA PHE A 55 6.32 9.51 -2.47
C PHE A 55 7.81 9.84 -2.65
N ILE A 56 8.41 9.50 -3.81
CA ILE A 56 9.81 9.82 -4.11
C ILE A 56 10.03 11.35 -4.15
N GLN A 57 9.15 12.11 -4.79
CA GLN A 57 9.28 13.57 -4.89
C GLN A 57 9.17 14.28 -3.54
N MET A 58 8.38 13.76 -2.61
CA MET A 58 8.23 14.32 -1.26
C MET A 58 9.42 13.97 -0.34
N HIS A 59 10.26 13.01 -0.74
CA HIS A 59 11.37 12.48 0.05
C HIS A 59 12.64 12.31 -0.82
N PRO A 60 13.27 13.42 -1.24
CA PRO A 60 14.44 13.39 -2.12
C PRO A 60 15.69 12.76 -1.49
#